data_AF-A0A563AEN6-F1
#
_entry.id   AF-A0A563AEN6-F1
#
_cell.length_a   1.000
_cell.length_b   1.000
_cell.length_c   1.000
_cell.angle_alpha   90.00
_cell.angle_beta   90.00
_cell.angle_gamma   90.00
#
_symmetry.space_group_name_H-M   'P 1'
#
loop_
_entity.id
_entity.type
_entity.pdbx_description
1 polymer ?
#
loop_
_entity_poly.entity_id
_entity_poly.type
_entity_poly.pdbx_seq_one_letter_code
_entity_poly.pdbx_strand_id
1 'polypeptide(L)'
;MSKRICYLAVTFIAVGLPFILANSAYAAPAGVSNVENFIRSIIQVVAGLAGLVATGFFVAGGFTYITSSGNPEQLDKAKRTITWSAIGLAIVIAAFVLANIVTSLARQSFGG
;
A
#
# COMPACT_ATOMS: atom_id res chain seq x y z
N MET A 1 28.28 5.44 0.62
CA MET A 1 27.10 5.13 1.45
C MET A 1 25.91 4.55 0.65
N SER A 2 26.09 4.08 -0.59
CA SER A 2 24.99 3.64 -1.47
C SER A 2 24.63 2.15 -1.41
N LYS A 3 25.44 1.30 -0.76
CA LYS A 3 25.21 -0.15 -0.76
C LYS A 3 24.09 -0.60 0.20
N ARG A 4 23.79 0.17 1.26
CA ARG A 4 22.79 -0.19 2.28
C ARG A 4 21.35 0.09 1.85
N ILE A 5 21.13 1.16 1.07
CA ILE A 5 19.83 1.50 0.48
C ILE A 5 19.44 0.48 -0.62
N CYS A 6 20.41 -0.01 -1.40
CA CYS A 6 20.18 -1.09 -2.38
C CYS A 6 19.87 -2.43 -1.72
N TYR A 7 20.53 -2.78 -0.61
CA TYR A 7 20.28 -4.04 0.09
C TYR A 7 18.88 -4.09 0.74
N LEU A 8 18.40 -2.94 1.25
CA LEU A 8 17.06 -2.79 1.82
C LEU A 8 15.95 -2.85 0.76
N ALA A 9 16.21 -2.33 -0.45
CA ALA A 9 15.31 -2.47 -1.59
C ALA A 9 15.27 -3.92 -2.12
N VAL A 10 16.41 -4.63 -2.11
CA VAL A 10 16.50 -6.03 -2.58
C VAL A 10 15.82 -7.01 -1.61
N THR A 11 15.88 -6.78 -0.29
CA THR A 11 15.07 -7.55 0.68
C THR A 11 13.57 -7.21 0.62
N PHE A 12 13.20 -5.96 0.28
CA PHE A 12 11.81 -5.57 0.00
C PHE A 12 11.22 -6.30 -1.21
N ILE A 13 12.02 -6.50 -2.26
CA ILE A 13 11.61 -7.25 -3.46
C ILE A 13 11.53 -8.75 -3.15
N ALA A 14 12.48 -9.31 -2.39
CA ALA A 14 12.49 -10.74 -2.05
C ALA A 14 11.40 -11.16 -1.04
N VAL A 15 10.87 -10.25 -0.22
CA VAL A 15 9.74 -10.52 0.71
C VAL A 15 8.38 -10.16 0.08
N GLY A 16 8.32 -9.15 -0.79
CA GLY A 16 7.14 -8.86 -1.60
C GLY A 16 6.82 -9.96 -2.64
N LEU A 17 7.85 -10.61 -3.20
CA LEU A 17 7.70 -11.70 -4.17
C LEU A 17 6.87 -12.90 -3.64
N PRO A 18 7.17 -13.49 -2.46
CA PRO A 18 6.36 -14.56 -1.90
C PRO A 18 4.99 -14.07 -1.39
N PHE A 19 4.82 -12.79 -1.05
CA PHE A 19 3.51 -12.22 -0.65
C PHE A 19 2.54 -12.05 -1.84
N ILE A 20 3.07 -11.91 -3.06
CA ILE A 20 2.30 -11.89 -4.32
C ILE A 20 2.04 -13.32 -4.85
N LEU A 21 2.88 -14.30 -4.47
CA LEU A 21 2.82 -15.68 -4.95
C LEU A 21 2.11 -16.68 -3.99
N ALA A 22 1.98 -16.36 -2.69
CA ALA A 22 1.50 -17.31 -1.67
C ALA A 22 -0.02 -17.30 -1.38
N ASN A 23 -0.84 -16.69 -2.24
CA ASN A 23 -2.29 -16.88 -2.16
C ASN A 23 -2.70 -17.89 -3.22
N SER A 24 -2.86 -19.14 -2.76
CA SER A 24 -3.47 -20.29 -3.43
C SER A 24 -4.86 -19.98 -3.98
N ALA A 25 -4.94 -19.18 -5.05
CA ALA A 25 -6.18 -18.80 -5.74
C ALA A 25 -6.28 -19.39 -7.15
N TYR A 26 -5.26 -20.13 -7.63
CA TYR A 26 -5.23 -20.65 -9.00
C TYR A 26 -5.78 -22.08 -9.16
N ALA A 27 -6.38 -22.71 -8.14
CA ALA A 27 -6.89 -24.08 -8.27
C ALA A 27 -8.19 -24.35 -7.49
N ALA A 28 -9.36 -23.94 -8.02
CA ALA A 28 -10.66 -24.62 -7.82
C ALA A 28 -11.83 -23.91 -8.58
N PRO A 29 -12.95 -24.59 -8.89
CA PRO A 29 -13.84 -24.32 -10.03
C PRO A 29 -14.86 -23.18 -9.82
N ALA A 30 -15.42 -22.72 -10.95
CA ALA A 30 -16.31 -21.57 -11.12
C ALA A 30 -17.59 -21.57 -10.26
N GLY A 31 -17.87 -20.41 -9.65
CA GLY A 31 -19.01 -20.11 -8.77
C GLY A 31 -18.90 -18.66 -8.29
N VAL A 32 -20.02 -17.97 -8.02
CA VAL A 32 -20.07 -16.52 -7.68
C VAL A 32 -19.16 -16.10 -6.52
N SER A 33 -18.85 -17.00 -5.58
CA SER A 33 -17.84 -16.78 -4.53
C SER A 33 -16.42 -16.54 -5.07
N ASN A 34 -16.11 -17.03 -6.28
CA ASN A 34 -14.82 -16.80 -6.93
C ASN A 34 -14.65 -15.36 -7.41
N VAL A 35 -15.73 -14.70 -7.83
CA VAL A 35 -15.64 -13.30 -8.27
C VAL A 35 -15.33 -12.40 -7.07
N GLU A 36 -15.98 -12.62 -5.92
CA GLU A 36 -15.65 -11.91 -4.68
C GLU A 36 -14.21 -12.19 -4.23
N ASN A 37 -13.79 -13.47 -4.24
CA ASN A 37 -12.43 -13.85 -3.85
C ASN A 37 -11.36 -13.29 -4.79
N PHE A 38 -11.62 -13.29 -6.10
CA PHE A 38 -10.73 -12.72 -7.11
C PHE A 38 -10.58 -11.22 -6.93
N ILE A 39 -11.68 -10.49 -6.75
CA ILE A 39 -11.67 -9.05 -6.50
C ILE A 39 -10.96 -8.73 -5.19
N ARG A 40 -11.24 -9.49 -4.10
CA ARG A 40 -10.54 -9.32 -2.81
C ARG A 40 -9.04 -9.57 -2.95
N SER A 41 -8.63 -10.59 -3.70
CA SER A 41 -7.21 -10.88 -3.95
C SER A 41 -6.53 -9.75 -4.71
N ILE A 42 -7.16 -9.19 -5.74
CA ILE A 42 -6.62 -8.03 -6.48
C ILE A 42 -6.50 -6.82 -5.56
N ILE A 43 -7.54 -6.52 -4.77
CA ILE A 43 -7.51 -5.40 -3.83
C ILE A 43 -6.38 -5.57 -2.82
N GLN A 44 -6.19 -6.77 -2.25
CA GLN A 44 -5.10 -7.05 -1.31
C GLN A 44 -3.71 -6.85 -1.94
N VAL A 45 -3.52 -7.29 -3.18
CA VAL A 45 -2.24 -7.13 -3.89
C VAL A 45 -1.98 -5.65 -4.20
N VAL A 46 -2.97 -4.93 -4.75
CA VAL A 46 -2.83 -3.51 -5.10
C VAL A 46 -2.62 -2.67 -3.85
N ALA A 47 -3.34 -2.95 -2.77
CA ALA A 47 -3.17 -2.30 -1.49
C ALA A 47 -1.81 -2.53 -0.85
N GLY A 48 -1.32 -3.77 -0.87
CA GLY A 48 -0.01 -4.12 -0.35
C GLY A 48 1.09 -3.37 -1.09
N LEU A 49 1.02 -3.32 -2.41
CA LEU A 49 1.94 -2.56 -3.26
C LEU A 49 1.82 -1.04 -3.03
N ALA A 50 0.60 -0.51 -2.94
CA ALA A 50 0.36 0.91 -2.71
C ALA A 50 0.90 1.36 -1.34
N GLY A 51 0.65 0.56 -0.29
CA GLY A 51 1.20 0.81 1.04
C GLY A 51 2.73 0.76 1.06
N LEU A 52 3.32 -0.22 0.38
CA LEU A 52 4.76 -0.40 0.27
C LEU A 52 5.44 0.79 -0.44
N VAL A 53 4.87 1.26 -1.55
CA VAL A 53 5.37 2.44 -2.28
C VAL A 53 5.17 3.72 -1.46
N ALA A 54 4.02 3.88 -0.82
CA ALA A 54 3.74 5.03 0.04
C ALA A 54 4.71 5.13 1.21
N THR A 55 5.01 4.01 1.89
CA THR A 55 6.02 3.98 2.96
C THR A 55 7.42 4.31 2.43
N GLY A 56 7.79 3.83 1.25
CA GLY A 56 9.08 4.16 0.63
C GLY A 56 9.25 5.66 0.34
N PHE A 57 8.22 6.29 -0.24
CA PHE A 57 8.21 7.74 -0.49
C PHE A 57 8.16 8.56 0.80
N PHE A 58 7.45 8.08 1.81
CA PHE A 58 7.37 8.73 3.12
C PHE A 58 8.73 8.78 3.80
N VAL A 59 9.47 7.66 3.79
CA VAL A 59 10.82 7.57 4.35
C VAL A 59 11.80 8.44 3.57
N ALA A 60 11.77 8.41 2.23
CA ALA A 60 12.62 9.25 1.39
C ALA A 60 12.39 10.75 1.64
N GLY A 61 11.12 11.18 1.69
CA GLY A 61 10.75 12.56 2.02
C GLY A 61 11.17 12.97 3.44
N GLY A 62 11.03 12.06 4.41
CA GLY A 62 11.48 12.28 5.79
C GLY A 62 12.99 12.45 5.92
N PHE A 63 13.78 11.65 5.20
CA PHE A 63 15.24 11.81 5.16
C PHE A 63 15.64 13.15 4.53
N THR A 64 15.01 13.54 3.41
CA THR A 64 15.25 14.84 2.80
C THR A 64 14.88 15.99 3.74
N TYR A 65 13.79 15.86 4.50
CA TYR A 65 13.39 16.87 5.48
C TYR A 65 14.44 17.09 6.56
N ILE A 66 14.98 16.01 7.14
CA ILE A 66 16.00 16.07 8.21
C ILE A 66 17.34 16.61 7.66
N THR A 67 17.75 16.19 6.47
CA THR A 67 19.02 16.65 5.86
C THR A 67 18.97 18.09 5.34
N SER A 68 17.77 18.65 5.08
CA SER A 68 17.63 19.99 4.51
C SER A 68 17.77 21.14 5.52
N SER A 69 18.19 20.85 6.75
CA SER A 69 18.40 21.83 7.83
C SER A 69 19.31 22.97 7.36
N GLY A 70 18.70 24.09 6.95
CA GLY A 70 19.39 25.29 6.48
C GLY A 70 19.03 25.78 5.06
N ASN A 71 18.45 24.94 4.19
CA ASN A 71 17.99 25.37 2.86
C ASN A 71 16.44 25.39 2.80
N PRO A 72 15.80 26.58 2.73
CA PRO A 72 14.35 26.70 2.73
C PRO A 72 13.69 26.03 1.51
N GLU A 73 14.37 25.98 0.36
CA GLU A 73 13.83 25.38 -0.86
C GLU A 73 13.74 23.85 -0.74
N GLN A 74 14.74 23.21 -0.15
CA GLN A 74 14.72 21.76 0.05
C GLN A 74 13.75 21.33 1.17
N LEU A 75 13.61 22.16 2.20
CA LEU A 75 12.60 21.96 3.24
C LEU A 75 11.18 22.00 2.68
N ASP A 76 10.88 22.97 1.81
CA ASP A 76 9.55 23.07 1.20
C ASP A 76 9.25 21.89 0.26
N LYS A 77 10.23 21.48 -0.56
CA LYS A 77 10.12 20.28 -1.39
C LYS A 77 9.90 19.02 -0.54
N ALA A 78 10.64 18.83 0.55
CA ALA A 78 10.48 17.68 1.42
C ALA A 78 9.09 17.64 2.08
N LYS A 79 8.58 18.79 2.55
CA LYS A 79 7.23 18.89 3.11
C LYS A 79 6.16 18.53 2.08
N ARG A 80 6.26 19.05 0.85
CA ARG A 80 5.32 18.70 -0.23
C ARG A 80 5.34 17.19 -0.48
N THR A 81 6.52 16.59 -0.62
CA THR A 81 6.65 15.14 -0.84
C THR A 81 6.04 14.32 0.29
N ILE A 82 6.31 14.68 1.56
CA ILE A 82 5.72 13.99 2.72
C ILE A 82 4.19 14.12 2.71
N THR A 83 3.65 15.31 2.45
CA THR A 83 2.21 15.55 2.39
C THR A 83 1.54 14.71 1.31
N TRP A 84 2.10 14.68 0.08
CA TRP A 84 1.57 13.86 -1.01
C TRP A 84 1.63 12.36 -0.69
N SER A 85 2.73 11.91 -0.07
CA SER A 85 2.89 10.52 0.36
C SER A 85 1.89 10.14 1.46
N ALA A 86 1.64 11.05 2.41
CA ALA A 86 0.69 10.84 3.50
C ALA A 86 -0.76 10.80 2.99
N ILE A 87 -1.12 11.67 2.03
CA ILE A 87 -2.43 11.66 1.39
C ILE A 87 -2.67 10.35 0.64
N GLY A 88 -1.67 9.85 -0.11
CA GLY A 88 -1.76 8.56 -0.79
C GLY A 88 -2.03 7.41 0.18
N LEU A 89 -1.30 7.36 1.30
CA LEU A 89 -1.51 6.36 2.34
C LEU A 89 -2.90 6.48 2.99
N ALA A 90 -3.34 7.70 3.29
CA ALA A 90 -4.65 7.96 3.86
C ALA A 90 -5.79 7.49 2.94
N ILE A 91 -5.67 7.69 1.62
CA ILE A 91 -6.66 7.22 0.64
C ILE A 91 -6.75 5.70 0.64
N VAL A 92 -5.61 4.98 0.67
CA VAL A 92 -5.61 3.51 0.71
C VAL A 92 -6.32 3.01 1.96
N ILE A 93 -5.99 3.58 3.13
CA ILE A 93 -6.63 3.22 4.41
C ILE A 93 -8.14 3.52 4.36
N ALA A 94 -8.53 4.70 3.87
CA ALA A 94 -9.92 5.10 3.74
C ALA A 94 -10.71 4.14 2.83
N ALA A 95 -10.13 3.73 1.70
CA ALA A 95 -10.75 2.78 0.78
C ALA A 95 -11.05 1.42 1.47
N PHE A 96 -10.13 0.91 2.29
CA PHE A 96 -10.39 -0.30 3.08
C PHE A 96 -11.52 -0.12 4.08
N VAL A 97 -11.51 0.96 4.83
CA VAL A 97 -12.53 1.22 5.86
C VAL A 97 -13.91 1.33 5.20
N LEU A 98 -14.01 2.11 4.12
CA LEU A 98 -15.26 2.28 3.39
C LEU A 98 -15.74 0.96 2.76
N ALA A 99 -14.86 0.18 2.14
CA ALA A 99 -15.24 -1.10 1.55
C ALA A 99 -15.78 -2.09 2.60
N ASN A 100 -15.18 -2.13 3.80
CA ASN A 100 -15.67 -2.96 4.89
C ASN A 100 -17.02 -2.49 5.43
N ILE A 101 -17.20 -1.17 5.59
CA ILE A 101 -18.47 -0.59 6.03
C ILE A 101 -19.58 -0.93 5.02
N VAL A 102 -19.36 -0.67 3.73
CA VAL A 102 -20.36 -0.96 2.68
C VAL A 102 -20.69 -2.46 2.64
N THR A 103 -19.69 -3.33 2.75
CA THR A 103 -19.91 -4.77 2.76
C THR A 103 -20.69 -5.23 4.01
N SER A 104 -20.37 -4.66 5.18
CA SER A 104 -21.08 -4.96 6.43
C SER A 104 -22.54 -4.53 6.35
N LEU A 105 -22.78 -3.30 5.89
CA LEU A 105 -24.13 -2.75 5.73
C LEU A 105 -24.93 -3.57 4.71
N ALA A 106 -24.33 -3.91 3.57
CA ALA A 106 -25.00 -4.76 2.56
C ALA A 106 -25.39 -6.12 3.14
N ARG A 107 -24.53 -6.76 3.93
CA ARG A 107 -24.84 -8.06 4.58
C ARG A 107 -25.96 -7.93 5.62
N GLN A 108 -25.99 -6.85 6.39
CA GLN A 108 -27.05 -6.58 7.37
C GLN A 108 -28.39 -6.24 6.70
N SER A 109 -28.38 -5.54 5.57
CA SER A 109 -29.60 -5.14 4.85
C SER A 109 -30.20 -6.26 4.00
N PHE A 110 -29.37 -7.14 3.43
CA PHE A 110 -29.85 -8.25 2.60
C PHE A 110 -30.06 -9.57 3.36
N GLY A 111 -30.00 -9.55 4.70
CA GLY A 111 -30.37 -10.69 5.54
C GLY A 111 -29.60 -11.96 5.18
N GLY A 112 -28.30 -11.96 5.47
CA GLY A 112 -27.58 -13.22 5.69
C GLY A 112 -28.02 -13.88 6.99
#